data_AF-A0A5B9M7N5-F1
#
_entry.id   AF-A0A5B9M7N5-F1
#
_cell.length_a   1.000
_cell.length_b   1.000
_cell.length_c   1.000
_cell.angle_alpha   90.00
_cell.angle_beta   90.00
_cell.angle_gamma   90.00
#
_symmetry.space_group_name_H-M   'P 1'
#
loop_
_entity.id
_entity.type
_entity.pdbx_description
1 polymer ?
#
loop_
_entity_poly.entity_id
_entity_poly.type
_entity_poly.pdbx_seq_one_letter_code
_entity_poly.pdbx_strand_id
1 'polypeptide(L)'
;MNDKTKARPVSVDDLQDLYGELRGSRSAPAIMDARAHFLERQWADSHTKLNEAYEKYRESRQRILRQDPEKEVDAKAKDRDRQIRRLKRKQDKAREIIEKFELYLPQIERLAEKEREKEERKAAEVEAAVAEAEASESDTADAVTTQPATSEDQQGPSGADDRQTITKDSVEEAFLKQFSELIGDRQLDFISNRYDFRPLETPEDVQADAVYLLRKGDRCLMVHAEVVAGSADSDEGIKLLCVDIAKAKNRVELSPKAMVRLSRKRKLVLLLAKG
;
A
#
# COMPACT_ATOMS: atom_id res chain seq x y z
N MET A 1 12.90 -3.93 -41.10
CA MET A 1 12.88 -5.14 -40.25
C MET A 1 13.53 -4.73 -38.93
N ASN A 2 12.73 -4.39 -37.91
CA ASN A 2 13.25 -3.95 -36.61
C ASN A 2 13.16 -5.12 -35.65
N ASP A 3 14.26 -5.85 -35.52
CA ASP A 3 14.56 -6.73 -34.39
C ASP A 3 14.68 -5.88 -33.10
N LYS A 4 13.57 -5.31 -32.64
CA LYS A 4 13.41 -5.03 -31.21
C LYS A 4 13.23 -6.38 -30.54
N THR A 5 14.37 -7.03 -30.35
CA THR A 5 14.64 -8.12 -29.43
C THR A 5 13.64 -8.10 -28.28
N LYS A 6 13.04 -9.25 -28.01
CA LYS A 6 12.23 -9.51 -26.81
C LYS A 6 13.09 -9.16 -25.59
N ALA A 7 13.02 -7.91 -25.13
CA ALA A 7 13.76 -7.45 -23.98
C ALA A 7 13.35 -8.34 -22.80
N ARG A 8 14.32 -9.00 -22.18
CA ARG A 8 14.10 -9.81 -20.99
C ARG A 8 13.40 -8.93 -19.95
N PRO A 9 12.32 -9.41 -19.31
CA PRO A 9 11.66 -8.64 -18.26
C PRO A 9 12.64 -8.35 -17.13
N VAL A 10 12.60 -7.13 -16.61
CA VAL A 10 13.43 -6.70 -15.50
C VAL A 10 13.20 -7.62 -14.30
N SER A 11 14.29 -8.02 -13.68
CA SER A 11 14.31 -8.93 -12.53
C SER A 11 14.95 -8.24 -11.32
N VAL A 12 14.78 -8.86 -10.15
CA VAL A 12 15.38 -8.37 -8.89
C VAL A 12 16.91 -8.32 -8.99
N ASP A 13 17.50 -9.28 -9.72
CA ASP A 13 18.95 -9.35 -9.92
C ASP A 13 19.44 -8.16 -10.76
N ASP A 14 18.66 -7.72 -11.75
CA ASP A 14 19.01 -6.55 -12.58
C ASP A 14 19.07 -5.26 -11.74
N LEU A 15 18.17 -5.12 -10.75
CA LEU A 15 18.19 -4.00 -9.79
C LEU A 15 19.35 -4.12 -8.79
N GLN A 16 19.70 -5.35 -8.39
CA GLN A 16 20.85 -5.62 -7.52
C GLN A 16 22.18 -5.30 -8.23
N ASP A 17 22.30 -5.64 -9.50
CA ASP A 17 23.47 -5.32 -10.33
C ASP A 17 23.61 -3.81 -10.52
N LEU A 18 22.51 -3.12 -10.82
CA LEU A 18 22.48 -1.66 -10.92
C LEU A 18 22.89 -0.99 -9.59
N TYR A 19 22.44 -1.54 -8.45
CA TYR A 19 22.91 -1.09 -7.14
C TYR A 19 24.44 -1.28 -6.99
N GLY A 20 24.96 -2.43 -7.41
CA GLY A 20 26.39 -2.72 -7.36
C GLY A 20 27.22 -1.67 -8.11
N GLU A 21 26.76 -1.26 -9.29
CA GLU A 21 27.41 -0.22 -10.09
C GLU A 21 27.31 1.19 -9.48
N LEU A 22 26.25 1.43 -8.72
CA LEU A 22 25.97 2.71 -8.08
C LEU A 22 26.46 2.79 -6.65
N ARG A 23 27.08 1.74 -6.10
CA ARG A 23 27.52 1.69 -4.70
C ARG A 23 28.42 2.88 -4.36
N GLY A 24 28.07 3.61 -3.30
CA GLY A 24 28.78 4.82 -2.87
C GLY A 24 28.34 6.11 -3.58
N SER A 25 27.43 6.04 -4.55
CA SER A 25 26.75 7.21 -5.11
C SER A 25 25.52 7.61 -4.28
N ARG A 26 25.05 8.85 -4.48
CA ARG A 26 23.84 9.37 -3.82
C ARG A 26 22.54 8.71 -4.29
N SER A 27 22.54 8.06 -5.46
CA SER A 27 21.37 7.35 -5.99
C SER A 27 21.24 5.92 -5.45
N ALA A 28 22.30 5.35 -4.86
CA ALA A 28 22.31 3.96 -4.39
C ALA A 28 21.20 3.61 -3.36
N PRO A 29 20.88 4.47 -2.37
CA PRO A 29 19.79 4.16 -1.43
C PRO A 29 18.43 4.02 -2.11
N ALA A 30 18.13 4.90 -3.07
CA ALA A 30 16.86 4.86 -3.80
C ALA A 30 16.73 3.60 -4.68
N ILE A 31 17.85 3.03 -5.18
CA ILE A 31 17.82 1.73 -5.87
C ILE A 31 17.50 0.58 -4.91
N MET A 32 18.05 0.61 -3.69
CA MET A 32 17.71 -0.40 -2.68
C MET A 32 16.24 -0.33 -2.29
N ASP A 33 15.69 0.87 -2.10
CA ASP A 33 14.27 1.07 -1.85
C ASP A 33 13.43 0.56 -3.03
N ALA A 34 13.80 0.91 -4.27
CA ALA A 34 13.12 0.44 -5.47
C ALA A 34 13.11 -1.10 -5.56
N ARG A 35 14.23 -1.75 -5.20
CA ARG A 35 14.35 -3.20 -5.14
C ARG A 35 13.47 -3.82 -4.05
N ALA A 36 13.38 -3.20 -2.88
CA ALA A 36 12.50 -3.66 -1.80
C ALA A 36 11.03 -3.62 -2.24
N HIS A 37 10.59 -2.51 -2.82
CA HIS A 37 9.23 -2.39 -3.36
C HIS A 37 8.96 -3.38 -4.50
N PHE A 38 9.97 -3.64 -5.36
CA PHE A 38 9.87 -4.63 -6.43
C PHE A 38 9.63 -6.06 -5.89
N LEU A 39 10.30 -6.42 -4.79
CA LEU A 39 10.10 -7.70 -4.10
C LEU A 39 8.72 -7.82 -3.45
N GLU A 40 8.22 -6.72 -2.90
CA GLU A 40 6.88 -6.62 -2.31
C GLU A 40 5.76 -6.47 -3.36
N ARG A 41 6.10 -6.54 -4.66
CA ARG A 41 5.19 -6.34 -5.81
C ARG A 41 4.51 -4.96 -5.82
N GLN A 42 5.03 -3.99 -5.10
CA GLN A 42 4.57 -2.60 -5.13
C GLN A 42 5.20 -1.89 -6.35
N TRP A 43 4.71 -2.18 -7.55
CA TRP A 43 5.36 -1.73 -8.79
C TRP A 43 5.37 -0.20 -8.92
N ALA A 44 4.31 0.47 -8.48
CA ALA A 44 4.21 1.93 -8.52
C ALA A 44 5.26 2.62 -7.63
N ASP A 45 5.48 2.11 -6.42
CA ASP A 45 6.48 2.64 -5.49
C ASP A 45 7.90 2.31 -5.97
N SER A 46 8.09 1.10 -6.51
CA SER A 46 9.35 0.69 -7.15
C SER A 46 9.72 1.62 -8.31
N HIS A 47 8.76 1.91 -9.20
CA HIS A 47 8.94 2.85 -10.31
C HIS A 47 9.31 4.25 -9.81
N THR A 48 8.59 4.75 -8.82
CA THR A 48 8.84 6.08 -8.23
C THR A 48 10.26 6.18 -7.67
N LYS A 49 10.70 5.16 -6.92
CA LYS A 49 12.05 5.10 -6.34
C LYS A 49 13.15 4.92 -7.39
N LEU A 50 12.89 4.13 -8.44
CA LEU A 50 13.82 3.99 -9.54
C LEU A 50 13.99 5.30 -10.31
N ASN A 51 12.90 6.05 -10.51
CA ASN A 51 12.95 7.37 -11.16
C ASN A 51 13.67 8.41 -10.28
N GLU A 52 13.45 8.39 -8.96
CA GLU A 52 14.21 9.22 -8.01
C GLU A 52 15.72 8.93 -8.09
N ALA A 53 16.10 7.65 -8.18
CA ALA A 53 17.49 7.25 -8.36
C ALA A 53 18.07 7.71 -9.71
N TYR A 54 17.28 7.62 -10.78
CA TYR A 54 17.65 8.05 -12.13
C TYR A 54 17.98 9.54 -12.16
N GLU A 55 17.07 10.40 -11.68
CA GLU A 55 17.27 11.85 -11.67
C GLU A 55 18.48 12.25 -10.83
N LYS A 56 18.62 11.71 -9.62
CA LYS A 56 19.80 11.95 -8.76
C LYS A 56 21.11 11.56 -9.44
N TYR A 57 21.12 10.43 -10.15
CA TYR A 57 22.31 9.98 -10.86
C TYR A 57 22.63 10.90 -12.04
N ARG A 58 21.61 11.25 -12.83
CA ARG A 58 21.71 12.13 -13.99
C ARG A 58 22.24 13.50 -13.59
N GLU A 59 21.69 14.11 -12.54
CA GLU A 59 22.17 15.38 -11.97
C GLU A 59 23.64 15.27 -11.53
N SER A 60 24.00 14.21 -10.81
CA SER A 60 25.37 13.99 -10.34
C SER A 60 26.39 13.83 -11.48
N ARG A 61 25.95 13.30 -12.63
CA ARG A 61 26.81 13.05 -13.80
C ARG A 61 26.68 14.09 -14.91
N GLN A 62 25.74 15.03 -14.80
CA GLN A 62 25.44 16.03 -15.81
C GLN A 62 26.67 16.83 -16.25
N ARG A 63 27.51 17.22 -15.29
CA ARG A 63 28.76 17.96 -15.58
C ARG A 63 29.70 17.12 -16.45
N ILE A 64 29.96 15.87 -16.05
CA ILE A 64 30.89 14.99 -16.77
C ILE A 64 30.36 14.64 -18.16
N LEU A 65 29.05 14.47 -18.31
CA LEU A 65 28.42 14.13 -19.60
C LEU A 65 28.44 15.28 -20.61
N ARG A 66 28.48 16.54 -20.14
CA ARG A 66 28.53 17.75 -20.99
C ARG A 66 29.94 18.16 -21.39
N GLN A 67 30.96 17.67 -20.69
CA GLN A 67 32.34 18.04 -20.94
C GLN A 67 32.90 17.39 -22.20
N ASP A 68 33.67 18.13 -22.99
CA ASP A 68 34.50 17.54 -24.05
C ASP A 68 35.84 17.09 -23.44
N PRO A 69 36.13 15.77 -23.35
CA PRO A 69 37.33 15.26 -22.70
C PRO A 69 38.62 15.85 -23.27
N GLU A 70 38.62 16.18 -24.56
CA GLU A 70 39.77 16.68 -25.31
C GLU A 70 40.03 18.17 -25.08
N LYS A 71 39.01 18.94 -24.65
CA LYS A 71 39.11 20.38 -24.38
C LYS A 71 39.36 20.69 -22.90
N GLU A 72 38.94 19.81 -22.00
CA GLU A 72 39.11 19.96 -20.55
C GLU A 72 40.54 19.68 -20.07
N VAL A 73 41.31 18.91 -20.82
CA VAL A 73 42.69 18.57 -20.46
C VAL A 73 43.66 19.52 -21.18
N ASP A 74 44.55 20.16 -20.42
CA ASP A 74 45.57 21.06 -20.98
C ASP A 74 46.39 20.35 -22.06
N ALA A 75 46.48 20.98 -23.23
CA ALA A 75 47.25 20.51 -24.38
C ALA A 75 48.74 20.27 -24.02
N LYS A 76 49.27 20.99 -23.04
CA LYS A 76 50.67 20.93 -22.60
C LYS A 76 50.91 19.94 -21.45
N ALA A 77 49.87 19.28 -20.94
CA ALA A 77 50.02 18.31 -19.85
C ALA A 77 50.77 17.06 -20.32
N LYS A 78 51.81 16.66 -19.58
CA LYS A 78 52.62 15.46 -19.87
C LYS A 78 51.81 14.16 -19.92
N ASP A 79 50.70 14.10 -19.17
CA ASP A 79 49.80 12.94 -19.08
C ASP A 79 48.46 13.12 -19.84
N ARG A 80 48.41 14.03 -20.82
CA ARG A 80 47.18 14.41 -21.53
C ARG A 80 46.35 13.21 -21.99
N ASP A 81 46.95 12.29 -22.75
CA ASP A 81 46.23 11.14 -23.31
C ASP A 81 45.66 10.22 -22.22
N ARG A 82 46.38 10.08 -21.10
CA ARG A 82 45.94 9.27 -19.96
C ARG A 82 44.74 9.93 -19.27
N GLN A 83 44.73 11.25 -19.15
CA GLN A 83 43.62 12.00 -18.57
C GLN A 83 42.39 11.97 -19.48
N ILE A 84 42.56 12.15 -20.79
CA ILE A 84 41.48 12.05 -21.79
C ILE A 84 40.85 10.65 -21.74
N ARG A 85 41.66 9.57 -21.75
CA ARG A 85 41.14 8.19 -21.66
C ARG A 85 40.36 7.94 -20.36
N ARG A 86 40.81 8.50 -19.24
CA ARG A 86 40.10 8.39 -17.95
C ARG A 86 38.74 9.10 -17.99
N LEU A 87 38.67 10.29 -18.59
CA LEU A 87 37.42 11.03 -18.74
C LEU A 87 36.45 10.32 -19.69
N LYS A 88 36.92 9.84 -20.85
CA LYS A 88 36.11 9.04 -21.78
C LYS A 88 35.50 7.82 -21.09
N ARG A 89 36.30 7.02 -20.38
CA ARG A 89 35.80 5.87 -19.60
C ARG A 89 34.73 6.24 -18.57
N LYS A 90 34.88 7.40 -17.90
CA LYS A 90 33.86 7.88 -16.95
C LYS A 90 32.56 8.28 -17.63
N GLN A 91 32.64 8.92 -18.80
CA GLN A 91 31.48 9.27 -19.61
C GLN A 91 30.78 8.02 -20.14
N ASP A 92 31.53 7.08 -20.69
CA ASP A 92 31.00 5.83 -21.24
C ASP A 92 30.27 5.03 -20.14
N LYS A 93 30.88 4.89 -18.96
CA LYS A 93 30.22 4.21 -17.84
C LYS A 93 28.96 4.93 -17.35
N ALA A 94 28.98 6.27 -17.35
CA ALA A 94 27.79 7.05 -16.98
C ALA A 94 26.65 6.87 -17.99
N ARG A 95 26.96 6.81 -19.29
CA ARG A 95 25.98 6.53 -20.35
C ARG A 95 25.41 5.12 -20.25
N GLU A 96 26.27 4.12 -20.02
CA GLU A 96 25.85 2.72 -19.83
C GLU A 96 24.85 2.58 -18.67
N ILE A 97 25.12 3.26 -17.54
CA ILE A 97 24.22 3.24 -16.39
C ILE A 97 22.88 3.94 -16.71
N ILE A 98 22.92 5.08 -17.41
CA ILE A 98 21.70 5.79 -17.85
C ILE A 98 20.87 4.90 -18.78
N GLU A 99 21.51 4.21 -19.71
CA GLU A 99 20.82 3.28 -20.62
C GLU A 99 20.12 2.15 -19.87
N LYS A 100 20.72 1.62 -18.77
CA LYS A 100 20.05 0.65 -17.89
C LYS A 100 18.81 1.22 -17.23
N PHE A 101 18.85 2.47 -16.74
CA PHE A 101 17.66 3.14 -16.21
C PHE A 101 16.56 3.28 -17.27
N GLU A 102 16.93 3.76 -18.46
CA GLU A 102 16.00 3.93 -19.58
C GLU A 102 15.42 2.59 -20.08
N LEU A 103 16.15 1.49 -19.89
CA LEU A 103 15.67 0.14 -20.17
C LEU A 103 14.70 -0.37 -19.11
N TYR A 104 14.94 -0.10 -17.83
CA TYR A 104 14.19 -0.65 -16.71
C TYR A 104 12.92 0.14 -16.37
N LEU A 105 12.99 1.48 -16.37
CA LEU A 105 11.85 2.35 -16.07
C LEU A 105 10.57 2.01 -16.84
N PRO A 106 10.57 1.92 -18.19
CA PRO A 106 9.35 1.62 -18.94
C PRO A 106 8.85 0.18 -18.71
N GLN A 107 9.69 -0.73 -18.23
CA GLN A 107 9.26 -2.09 -17.90
C GLN A 107 8.51 -2.12 -16.57
N ILE A 108 9.02 -1.42 -15.55
CA ILE A 108 8.34 -1.32 -14.25
C ILE A 108 7.06 -0.49 -14.37
N GLU A 109 7.06 0.57 -15.18
CA GLU A 109 5.86 1.35 -15.48
C GLU A 109 4.73 0.48 -16.04
N ARG A 110 5.02 -0.35 -17.06
CA ARG A 110 4.04 -1.31 -17.61
C ARG A 110 3.55 -2.33 -16.59
N LEU A 111 4.38 -2.72 -15.62
CA LEU A 111 3.95 -3.61 -14.54
C LEU A 111 3.01 -2.88 -13.57
N ALA A 112 3.31 -1.62 -13.25
CA ALA A 112 2.46 -0.77 -12.42
C ALA A 112 1.11 -0.47 -13.08
N GLU A 113 1.08 -0.19 -14.38
CA GLU A 113 -0.16 0.00 -15.15
C GLU A 113 -1.01 -1.28 -15.15
N LYS A 114 -0.39 -2.43 -15.44
CA LYS A 114 -1.08 -3.73 -15.39
C LYS A 114 -1.64 -4.08 -14.01
N GLU A 115 -0.97 -3.66 -12.94
CA GLU A 115 -1.48 -3.83 -11.59
C GLU A 115 -2.68 -2.92 -11.33
N ARG A 116 -2.59 -1.63 -11.68
CA ARG A 116 -3.72 -0.70 -11.56
C ARG A 116 -4.94 -1.16 -12.35
N GLU A 117 -4.76 -1.59 -13.60
CA GLU A 117 -5.85 -2.13 -14.41
C GLU A 117 -6.49 -3.38 -13.77
N LYS A 118 -5.70 -4.23 -13.12
CA LYS A 118 -6.23 -5.40 -12.40
C LYS A 118 -6.98 -5.01 -11.15
N GLU A 119 -6.49 -4.03 -10.40
CA GLU A 119 -7.18 -3.49 -9.22
C GLU A 119 -8.49 -2.81 -9.61
N GLU A 120 -8.50 -2.02 -10.69
CA GLU A 120 -9.69 -1.36 -11.23
C GLU A 120 -10.72 -2.38 -11.73
N ARG A 121 -10.28 -3.42 -12.46
CA ARG A 121 -11.19 -4.51 -12.89
C ARG A 121 -11.76 -5.28 -11.71
N LYS A 122 -10.95 -5.59 -10.70
CA LYS A 122 -11.43 -6.24 -9.47
C LYS A 122 -12.39 -5.35 -8.70
N ALA A 123 -12.13 -4.03 -8.65
CA ALA A 123 -13.04 -3.08 -8.02
C ALA A 123 -14.38 -3.00 -8.77
N ALA A 124 -14.34 -2.93 -10.10
CA ALA A 124 -15.54 -2.92 -10.95
C ALA A 124 -16.33 -4.24 -10.88
N GLU A 125 -15.66 -5.39 -10.78
CA GLU A 125 -16.31 -6.70 -10.61
C GLU A 125 -16.98 -6.82 -9.23
N VAL A 126 -16.34 -6.28 -8.18
CA VAL A 126 -16.96 -6.21 -6.85
C VAL A 126 -18.14 -5.24 -6.84
N GLU A 127 -18.06 -4.09 -7.51
CA GLU A 127 -19.19 -3.16 -7.64
C GLU A 127 -20.34 -3.75 -8.46
N ALA A 128 -20.06 -4.46 -9.55
CA ALA A 128 -21.07 -5.15 -10.36
C ALA A 128 -21.75 -6.30 -9.60
N ALA A 129 -20.99 -7.08 -8.83
CA ALA A 129 -21.52 -8.15 -7.99
C ALA A 129 -22.40 -7.63 -6.84
N VAL A 130 -22.08 -6.44 -6.29
CA VAL A 130 -22.94 -5.78 -5.29
C VAL A 130 -24.22 -5.24 -5.94
N ALA A 131 -24.13 -4.68 -7.15
CA ALA A 131 -25.30 -4.19 -7.89
C ALA A 131 -26.25 -5.33 -8.35
N GLU A 132 -25.73 -6.50 -8.73
CA GLU A 132 -26.57 -7.68 -9.03
C GLU A 132 -27.22 -8.28 -7.78
N ALA A 133 -26.55 -8.22 -6.62
CA ALA A 133 -27.15 -8.65 -5.35
C ALA A 133 -28.30 -7.73 -4.91
N GLU A 134 -28.17 -6.41 -5.09
CA GLU A 134 -29.24 -5.44 -4.78
C GLU A 134 -30.42 -5.51 -5.77
N ALA A 135 -30.19 -5.90 -7.02
CA ALA A 135 -31.26 -6.05 -8.02
C ALA A 135 -32.09 -7.35 -7.86
N SER A 136 -31.59 -8.34 -7.10
CA SER A 136 -32.28 -9.62 -6.90
C SER A 136 -33.14 -9.68 -5.62
N GLU A 137 -33.21 -8.58 -4.84
CA GLU A 137 -34.02 -8.50 -3.60
C GLU A 137 -35.37 -7.76 -3.79
N SER A 138 -35.74 -7.35 -5.01
CA SER A 138 -36.95 -6.55 -5.26
C SER A 138 -38.09 -7.27 -6.00
N ASP A 139 -38.20 -8.60 -5.94
CA ASP A 139 -39.32 -9.28 -6.61
C ASP A 139 -39.80 -10.54 -5.88
N THR A 140 -40.42 -10.37 -4.71
CA THR A 140 -41.52 -11.25 -4.28
C THR A 140 -42.44 -10.52 -3.29
N ALA A 141 -43.50 -9.90 -3.79
CA ALA A 141 -44.69 -9.60 -3.00
C ALA A 141 -45.96 -9.98 -3.78
N ASP A 142 -46.74 -10.84 -3.12
CA ASP A 142 -48.20 -10.89 -3.09
C ASP A 142 -48.95 -11.97 -3.91
N ALA A 143 -49.44 -13.01 -3.20
CA ALA A 143 -50.72 -13.69 -3.45
C ALA A 143 -51.17 -14.49 -2.21
N VAL A 144 -52.06 -13.88 -1.44
CA VAL A 144 -52.87 -14.37 -0.31
C VAL A 144 -53.65 -15.67 -0.61
N THR A 145 -53.73 -16.62 0.36
CA THR A 145 -54.96 -17.38 0.76
C THR A 145 -54.75 -18.20 2.07
N THR A 146 -55.21 -17.62 3.19
CA THR A 146 -56.10 -18.15 4.26
C THR A 146 -55.90 -19.53 4.96
N GLN A 147 -55.41 -19.45 6.22
CA GLN A 147 -55.81 -20.17 7.48
C GLN A 147 -55.49 -21.68 7.74
N PRO A 148 -55.50 -22.17 9.01
CA PRO A 148 -54.79 -21.69 10.21
C PRO A 148 -54.18 -22.84 11.06
N ALA A 149 -52.99 -22.69 11.65
CA ALA A 149 -52.60 -23.43 12.86
C ALA A 149 -51.32 -22.85 13.49
N THR A 150 -51.50 -22.18 14.62
CA THR A 150 -50.62 -22.18 15.82
C THR A 150 -49.13 -22.33 15.60
N SER A 151 -48.38 -21.24 15.73
CA SER A 151 -47.53 -21.01 16.90
C SER A 151 -46.94 -19.60 16.85
N GLU A 152 -46.95 -18.97 18.01
CA GLU A 152 -46.36 -17.69 18.34
C GLU A 152 -44.86 -17.69 18.00
N ASP A 153 -44.39 -16.73 17.20
CA ASP A 153 -43.60 -15.63 17.75
C ASP A 153 -43.41 -14.51 16.73
N GLN A 154 -43.66 -13.30 17.21
CA GLN A 154 -43.47 -12.04 16.53
C GLN A 154 -41.98 -11.63 16.56
N GLN A 155 -41.57 -10.86 15.54
CA GLN A 155 -40.64 -9.71 15.58
C GLN A 155 -39.52 -9.78 14.53
N GLY A 156 -39.74 -9.11 13.39
CA GLY A 156 -38.84 -8.02 13.04
C GLY A 156 -39.29 -6.79 13.84
N PRO A 157 -38.38 -6.07 14.51
CA PRO A 157 -37.64 -5.04 13.77
C PRO A 157 -36.18 -4.89 14.24
N SER A 158 -35.31 -4.37 13.36
CA SER A 158 -34.17 -3.51 13.73
C SER A 158 -33.46 -3.87 15.04
N GLY A 159 -32.80 -5.04 15.08
CA GLY A 159 -31.91 -5.38 16.18
C GLY A 159 -30.70 -4.46 16.12
N ALA A 160 -30.65 -3.46 17.00
CA ALA A 160 -29.38 -2.87 17.40
C ALA A 160 -28.45 -4.04 17.75
N ASP A 161 -27.38 -4.19 16.97
CA ASP A 161 -26.43 -5.29 17.08
C ASP A 161 -25.76 -5.17 18.47
N ASP A 162 -26.35 -5.83 19.47
CA ASP A 162 -26.00 -5.77 20.90
C ASP A 162 -24.65 -6.47 21.21
N ARG A 163 -23.89 -6.76 20.15
CA ARG A 163 -22.56 -7.36 20.23
C ARG A 163 -21.59 -6.38 20.86
N GLN A 164 -20.94 -6.83 21.91
CA GLN A 164 -20.05 -6.00 22.71
C GLN A 164 -18.84 -5.53 21.89
N THR A 165 -18.61 -4.22 21.87
CA THR A 165 -17.40 -3.64 21.27
C THR A 165 -16.15 -4.08 22.03
N ILE A 166 -15.11 -4.44 21.28
CA ILE A 166 -13.82 -4.85 21.84
C ILE A 166 -13.01 -3.61 22.24
N THR A 167 -12.58 -3.58 23.50
CA THR A 167 -11.63 -2.57 24.01
C THR A 167 -10.22 -3.15 24.07
N LYS A 168 -9.21 -2.28 24.16
CA LYS A 168 -7.80 -2.70 24.22
C LYS A 168 -7.51 -3.70 25.34
N ASP A 169 -8.11 -3.51 26.52
CA ASP A 169 -7.85 -4.35 27.70
C ASP A 169 -8.47 -5.74 27.60
N SER A 170 -9.43 -5.93 26.69
CA SER A 170 -10.07 -7.23 26.44
C SER A 170 -9.26 -8.15 25.52
N VAL A 171 -8.18 -7.65 24.91
CA VAL A 171 -7.34 -8.43 23.98
C VAL A 171 -6.14 -9.01 24.71
N GLU A 172 -6.08 -10.34 24.79
CA GLU A 172 -4.98 -11.06 25.44
C GLU A 172 -3.62 -10.80 24.75
N GLU A 173 -2.57 -10.60 25.55
CA GLU A 173 -1.21 -10.38 25.02
C GLU A 173 -0.69 -11.57 24.22
N ALA A 174 -1.01 -12.81 24.64
CA ALA A 174 -0.66 -14.03 23.91
C ALA A 174 -1.29 -14.05 22.50
N PHE A 175 -2.52 -13.58 22.37
CA PHE A 175 -3.20 -13.44 21.10
C PHE A 175 -2.51 -12.40 20.21
N LEU A 176 -2.17 -11.23 20.75
CA LEU A 176 -1.46 -10.18 20.01
C LEU A 176 -0.10 -10.66 19.51
N LYS A 177 0.62 -11.44 20.33
CA LYS A 177 1.90 -12.03 19.93
C LYS A 177 1.74 -12.93 18.71
N GLN A 178 0.79 -13.88 18.77
CA GLN A 178 0.50 -14.77 17.64
C GLN A 178 0.05 -14.00 16.39
N PHE A 179 -0.86 -13.03 16.56
CA PHE A 179 -1.31 -12.17 15.47
C PHE A 179 -0.15 -11.45 14.75
N SER A 180 0.87 -11.00 15.51
CA SER A 180 2.02 -10.28 14.99
C SER A 180 3.03 -11.14 14.20
N GLU A 181 2.99 -12.47 14.40
CA GLU A 181 3.81 -13.46 13.70
C GLU A 181 3.17 -13.91 12.38
N LEU A 182 1.86 -13.72 12.23
CA LEU A 182 1.10 -14.01 11.01
C LEU A 182 1.18 -12.86 9.99
N ILE A 183 0.95 -13.16 8.71
CA ILE A 183 0.98 -12.18 7.60
C ILE A 183 -0.17 -12.48 6.64
N GLY A 184 -0.74 -11.43 6.02
CA GLY A 184 -1.71 -11.55 4.94
C GLY A 184 -3.02 -12.18 5.40
N ASP A 185 -3.57 -13.06 4.55
CA ASP A 185 -4.86 -13.68 4.79
C ASP A 185 -4.89 -14.52 6.08
N ARG A 186 -3.73 -15.06 6.52
CA ARG A 186 -3.65 -15.79 7.80
C ARG A 186 -3.96 -14.91 9.01
N GLN A 187 -3.65 -13.61 8.94
CA GLN A 187 -4.03 -12.66 10.00
C GLN A 187 -5.54 -12.45 10.03
N LEU A 188 -6.16 -12.38 8.85
CA LEU A 188 -7.60 -12.21 8.72
C LEU A 188 -8.34 -13.43 9.27
N ASP A 189 -7.94 -14.63 8.85
CA ASP A 189 -8.51 -15.91 9.32
C ASP A 189 -8.37 -16.05 10.84
N PHE A 190 -7.20 -15.68 11.38
CA PHE A 190 -6.94 -15.73 12.82
C PHE A 190 -7.86 -14.81 13.61
N ILE A 191 -8.12 -13.60 13.11
CA ILE A 191 -9.04 -12.65 13.76
C ILE A 191 -10.49 -13.09 13.59
N SER A 192 -10.92 -13.51 12.40
CA SER A 192 -12.31 -13.90 12.11
C SER A 192 -12.76 -15.12 12.94
N ASN A 193 -11.80 -15.92 13.40
CA ASN A 193 -12.09 -17.02 14.32
C ASN A 193 -12.56 -16.52 15.69
N ARG A 194 -12.06 -15.37 16.15
CA ARG A 194 -12.27 -14.85 17.52
C ARG A 194 -13.22 -13.65 17.60
N TYR A 195 -13.32 -12.86 16.54
CA TYR A 195 -14.07 -11.61 16.51
C TYR A 195 -15.00 -11.54 15.31
N ASP A 196 -16.09 -10.80 15.48
CA ASP A 196 -16.95 -10.40 14.39
C ASP A 196 -16.57 -9.00 13.89
N PHE A 197 -16.99 -8.69 12.66
CA PHE A 197 -16.65 -7.44 11.98
C PHE A 197 -17.90 -6.61 11.73
N ARG A 198 -17.86 -5.33 12.11
CA ARG A 198 -18.88 -4.35 11.72
C ARG A 198 -18.28 -3.27 10.84
N PRO A 199 -18.81 -3.06 9.62
CA PRO A 199 -18.43 -1.90 8.81
C PRO A 199 -18.91 -0.59 9.48
N LEU A 200 -18.30 0.52 9.10
CA LEU A 200 -18.67 1.86 9.54
C LEU A 200 -19.36 2.57 8.37
N GLU A 201 -20.63 2.91 8.54
CA GLU A 201 -21.46 3.53 7.51
C GLU A 201 -21.47 5.05 7.67
N THR A 202 -21.49 5.49 8.92
CA THR A 202 -21.61 6.87 9.37
C THR A 202 -20.51 7.25 10.36
N PRO A 203 -20.18 8.55 10.50
CA PRO A 203 -19.20 8.99 11.49
C PRO A 203 -19.60 8.67 12.95
N GLU A 204 -20.88 8.42 13.21
CA GLU A 204 -21.43 8.08 14.52
C GLU A 204 -21.12 6.63 14.93
N ASP A 205 -20.85 5.76 13.96
CA ASP A 205 -20.42 4.37 14.21
C ASP A 205 -19.00 4.28 14.80
N VAL A 206 -18.26 5.40 14.74
CA VAL A 206 -16.89 5.50 15.22
C VAL A 206 -16.91 5.70 16.74
N GLN A 207 -16.51 4.66 17.45
CA GLN A 207 -16.42 4.63 18.90
C GLN A 207 -14.98 4.91 19.37
N ALA A 208 -14.86 5.79 20.36
CA ALA A 208 -13.62 5.96 21.11
C ALA A 208 -13.33 4.72 21.97
N ASP A 209 -12.05 4.48 22.25
CA ASP A 209 -11.52 3.36 23.05
C ASP A 209 -11.84 1.95 22.50
N ALA A 210 -12.39 1.88 21.28
CA ALA A 210 -12.65 0.66 20.58
C ALA A 210 -11.44 0.18 19.77
N VAL A 211 -11.41 -1.13 19.48
CA VAL A 211 -10.42 -1.77 18.62
C VAL A 211 -10.99 -1.98 17.22
N TYR A 212 -10.22 -1.56 16.23
CA TYR A 212 -10.52 -1.71 14.81
C TYR A 212 -9.47 -2.60 14.15
N LEU A 213 -9.86 -3.25 13.07
CA LEU A 213 -8.93 -3.92 12.16
C LEU A 213 -8.69 -3.03 10.94
N LEU A 214 -7.45 -2.59 10.75
CA LEU A 214 -7.00 -1.78 9.62
C LEU A 214 -6.14 -2.62 8.67
N ARG A 215 -6.57 -2.78 7.42
CA ARG A 215 -5.80 -3.42 6.34
C ARG A 215 -4.98 -2.38 5.58
N LYS A 216 -3.66 -2.60 5.51
CA LYS A 216 -2.70 -1.79 4.75
C LYS A 216 -1.83 -2.71 3.88
N GLY A 217 -2.23 -2.85 2.62
CA GLY A 217 -1.61 -3.82 1.70
C GLY A 217 -1.88 -5.25 2.17
N ASP A 218 -0.81 -6.03 2.32
CA ASP A 218 -0.85 -7.42 2.79
C ASP A 218 -0.75 -7.56 4.31
N ARG A 219 -0.86 -6.45 5.06
CA ARG A 219 -0.81 -6.48 6.52
C ARG A 219 -2.10 -5.97 7.12
N CYS A 220 -2.50 -6.64 8.19
CA CYS A 220 -3.56 -6.19 9.08
C CYS A 220 -2.93 -5.61 10.35
N LEU A 221 -3.49 -4.51 10.83
CA LEU A 221 -3.14 -3.85 12.08
C LEU A 221 -4.37 -3.84 12.97
N MET A 222 -4.24 -4.27 14.22
CA MET A 222 -5.28 -4.05 15.23
C MET A 222 -5.00 -2.70 15.87
N VAL A 223 -5.91 -1.74 15.71
CA VAL A 223 -5.70 -0.36 16.15
C VAL A 223 -6.71 0.03 17.21
N HIS A 224 -6.23 0.56 18.33
CA HIS A 224 -7.03 1.17 19.39
C HIS A 224 -7.21 2.66 19.08
N ALA A 225 -8.45 3.15 19.09
CA ALA A 225 -8.75 4.55 18.82
C ALA A 225 -8.77 5.39 20.11
N GLU A 226 -7.73 6.17 20.35
CA GLU A 226 -7.61 7.07 21.50
C GLU A 226 -8.09 8.47 21.15
N VAL A 227 -8.84 9.12 22.05
CA VAL A 227 -9.22 10.53 21.86
C VAL A 227 -8.02 11.43 22.11
N VAL A 228 -7.69 12.30 21.15
CA VAL A 228 -6.60 13.28 21.30
C VAL A 228 -7.09 14.44 22.17
N ALA A 229 -6.55 14.55 23.38
CA ALA A 229 -6.83 15.67 24.29
C ALA A 229 -6.43 17.00 23.63
N GLY A 230 -7.38 17.92 23.46
CA GLY A 230 -7.17 19.25 22.88
C GLY A 230 -7.78 19.47 21.49
N SER A 231 -8.41 18.48 20.86
CA SER A 231 -9.08 18.65 19.55
C SER A 231 -10.52 19.18 19.63
N ALA A 232 -11.02 19.50 20.82
CA ALA A 232 -12.40 19.97 21.01
C ALA A 232 -12.60 21.44 20.56
N ASP A 233 -11.53 22.24 20.53
CA ASP A 233 -11.57 23.67 20.21
C ASP A 233 -11.28 23.97 18.72
N SER A 234 -11.04 22.94 17.90
CA SER A 234 -10.80 23.10 16.46
C SER A 234 -12.04 22.73 15.64
N ASP A 235 -12.40 23.60 14.71
CA ASP A 235 -13.48 23.47 13.70
C ASP A 235 -13.35 22.20 12.81
N GLU A 236 -12.26 21.45 12.95
CA GLU A 236 -11.95 20.21 12.22
C GLU A 236 -12.55 18.92 12.84
N GLY A 237 -13.22 19.00 14.00
CA GLY A 237 -13.87 17.87 14.67
C GLY A 237 -12.91 16.95 15.45
N ILE A 238 -13.48 15.99 16.19
CA ILE A 238 -12.76 15.05 17.06
C ILE A 238 -11.74 14.25 16.22
N LYS A 239 -10.45 14.35 16.55
CA LYS A 239 -9.39 13.53 15.95
C LYS A 239 -9.11 12.34 16.85
N LEU A 240 -9.03 11.15 16.25
CA LEU A 240 -8.70 9.92 16.95
C LEU A 240 -7.28 9.49 16.59
N LEU A 241 -6.50 9.14 17.60
CA LEU A 241 -5.19 8.54 17.44
C LEU A 241 -5.36 7.02 17.43
N CYS A 242 -5.23 6.42 16.25
CA CYS A 242 -5.26 4.98 16.09
C CYS A 242 -3.86 4.40 16.36
N VAL A 243 -3.71 3.70 17.47
CA VAL A 243 -2.46 3.07 17.91
C VAL A 243 -2.52 1.57 17.68
N ASP A 244 -1.55 1.01 16.96
CA ASP A 244 -1.43 -0.44 16.79
C ASP A 244 -1.14 -1.13 18.13
N ILE A 245 -2.07 -1.96 18.59
CA ILE A 245 -1.97 -2.63 19.89
C ILE A 245 -0.94 -3.77 19.88
N ALA A 246 -0.63 -4.35 18.71
CA ALA A 246 0.42 -5.36 18.60
C ALA A 246 1.81 -4.70 18.50
N LYS A 247 1.90 -3.52 17.89
CA LYS A 247 3.16 -2.76 17.73
C LYS A 247 2.93 -1.26 17.97
N ALA A 248 2.94 -0.84 19.23
CA ALA A 248 2.65 0.53 19.69
C ALA A 248 3.49 1.68 19.05
N LYS A 249 4.51 1.35 18.24
CA LYS A 249 5.27 2.28 17.41
C LYS A 249 4.47 2.78 16.20
N ASN A 250 3.51 2.01 15.71
CA ASN A 250 2.66 2.41 14.59
C ASN A 250 1.47 3.21 15.12
N ARG A 251 1.40 4.49 14.74
CA ARG A 251 0.31 5.39 15.13
C ARG A 251 -0.15 6.15 13.89
N VAL A 252 -1.46 6.32 13.77
CA VAL A 252 -2.08 7.05 12.66
C VAL A 252 -3.19 7.91 13.22
N GLU A 253 -3.16 9.21 12.93
CA GLU A 253 -4.28 10.10 13.24
C GLU A 253 -5.34 9.98 12.16
N LEU A 254 -6.57 9.68 12.56
CA LEU A 254 -7.71 9.55 11.67
C LEU A 254 -8.89 10.37 12.22
N SER A 255 -9.57 11.09 11.34
CA SER A 255 -10.88 11.66 11.65
C SER A 255 -11.97 10.60 11.47
N PRO A 256 -13.12 10.71 12.16
CA PRO A 256 -14.26 9.80 11.98
C PRO A 256 -14.68 9.65 10.51
N LYS A 257 -14.73 10.75 9.76
CA LYS A 257 -15.01 10.74 8.31
C LYS A 257 -13.97 9.93 7.52
N ALA A 258 -12.69 10.01 7.89
CA ALA A 258 -11.64 9.22 7.26
C ALA A 258 -11.78 7.72 7.58
N MET A 259 -12.16 7.37 8.81
CA MET A 259 -12.42 5.99 9.23
C MET A 259 -13.58 5.37 8.45
N VAL A 260 -14.71 6.07 8.32
CA VAL A 260 -15.84 5.65 7.48
C VAL A 260 -15.41 5.45 6.03
N ARG A 261 -14.63 6.38 5.46
CA ARG A 261 -14.11 6.25 4.10
C ARG A 261 -13.20 5.03 3.93
N LEU A 262 -12.38 4.70 4.94
CA LEU A 262 -11.57 3.48 4.93
C LEU A 262 -12.45 2.23 5.06
N SER A 263 -13.52 2.29 5.84
CA SER A 263 -14.45 1.19 6.01
C SER A 263 -15.24 0.87 4.75
N ARG A 264 -15.74 1.89 4.04
CA ARG A 264 -16.35 1.74 2.71
C ARG A 264 -15.40 1.12 1.68
N LYS A 265 -14.11 1.36 1.81
CA LYS A 265 -13.05 0.72 0.99
C LYS A 265 -12.66 -0.69 1.48
N ARG A 266 -13.38 -1.25 2.46
CA ARG A 266 -13.09 -2.53 3.12
C ARG A 266 -11.67 -2.60 3.72
N LYS A 267 -11.12 -1.43 4.11
CA LYS A 267 -9.80 -1.31 4.74
C LYS A 267 -9.88 -1.16 6.24
N LEU A 268 -11.03 -0.84 6.80
CA LEU A 268 -11.21 -0.65 8.24
C LEU A 268 -12.54 -1.26 8.69
N VAL A 269 -12.54 -2.04 9.76
CA VAL A 269 -13.77 -2.56 10.39
C VAL A 269 -13.66 -2.46 11.89
N LEU A 270 -14.79 -2.26 12.57
CA LEU A 270 -14.87 -2.36 14.02
C LEU A 270 -14.87 -3.83 14.43
N LEU A 271 -14.11 -4.17 15.48
CA LEU A 271 -14.12 -5.51 16.05
C LEU A 271 -15.19 -5.61 17.15
N LEU A 272 -15.99 -6.66 17.05
CA LEU A 272 -17.02 -7.02 18.00
C LEU A 272 -16.71 -8.37 18.63
N ALA A 273 -17.15 -8.57 19.88
CA ALA A 273 -17.14 -9.87 20.51
C ALA A 273 -18.00 -10.84 19.71
N LYS A 274 -17.48 -12.05 19.50
CA LYS A 274 -18.20 -13.11 18.83
C LYS A 274 -19.26 -13.68 19.77
N GLY A 275 -20.51 -13.70 19.31
CA GLY A 275 -21.65 -14.28 20.02
C GLY A 275 -21.66 -15.80 20.02
#